data_AF-A0A943FUY8-F1
#
_entry.id   AF-A0A943FUY8-F1
#
_cell.length_a   1.000
_cell.length_b   1.000
_cell.length_c   1.000
_cell.angle_alpha   90.00
_cell.angle_beta   90.00
_cell.angle_gamma   90.00
#
_symmetry.space_group_name_H-M   'P 1'
#
loop_
_entity.id
_entity.type
_entity.pdbx_description
1 polymer ?
#
loop_
_entity_poly.entity_id
_entity_poly.type
_entity_poly.pdbx_seq_one_letter_code
_entity_poly.pdbx_strand_id
1 'polypeptide(L)'
;MSRMKKKCTYHQYDFEDVYGKEWKVSPLPVSRDGQLNIEDCYDSSVLGEETAAERVDRRMKALASCRIMLQRIISGDYVESNIYPVYLNRKDVPRAEKYRTSRETQKRLNQKNRQKKYIRIINTNFRAGDLIVTLTYKDGEYPSLDRARKDIKNYLAAIGRYRRKQGMTPLKYIYVIEYVDGSTNKVRIHHHLIMSAMDRDVAESKWTKGRVESKYADPDDDFGLEGFARYICKLESNGRHLIQHSRNLKKPIVRENVTKLTRKKMRDLVLAGDDMGPMMEKIFQGSCRYIDSKTYISDLTGGFYIYSRLKKKEVKTMETKTASDKANAKADSNLKPVKIYIDMDWKGSLKKGNATYSVVLETMFKGRTYTAVHHGEVVNTTQNRAILHISRIALSHLRGRFNLEIHAASGYLAGGFNLCRFQSAAEREYQNTKNADLIDKLLKAAAGHAIRVVPEQHHAYTDWMRKEREKGQQGERNQEWEKTIDDKR
;
A
#
# COMPACT_ATOMS: atom_id res chain seq x y z
N MET A 1 37.97 -48.84 4.84
CA MET A 1 38.57 -47.79 3.97
C MET A 1 37.47 -47.35 3.01
N SER A 2 37.09 -46.11 2.74
CA SER A 2 37.58 -44.77 3.07
C SER A 2 36.40 -43.79 2.93
N ARG A 3 36.55 -42.62 3.54
CA ARG A 3 35.58 -41.54 3.83
C ARG A 3 35.36 -40.59 2.64
N MET A 4 34.30 -39.75 2.76
CA MET A 4 34.08 -38.40 2.15
C MET A 4 33.48 -38.35 0.72
N LYS A 5 32.48 -37.52 0.38
CA LYS A 5 31.96 -36.23 0.92
C LYS A 5 30.47 -36.05 0.52
N LYS A 6 29.66 -35.42 1.39
CA LYS A 6 28.37 -34.80 1.04
C LYS A 6 28.56 -33.74 -0.06
N LYS A 7 27.66 -33.69 -1.04
CA LYS A 7 27.28 -32.44 -1.73
C LYS A 7 25.80 -32.18 -1.46
N CYS A 8 25.50 -31.08 -0.77
CA CYS A 8 24.19 -30.45 -0.81
C CYS A 8 23.95 -30.00 -2.25
N THR A 9 22.97 -30.57 -2.93
CA THR A 9 22.40 -29.96 -4.13
C THR A 9 21.30 -29.01 -3.68
N TYR A 10 21.63 -27.73 -3.64
CA TYR A 10 20.64 -26.66 -3.70
C TYR A 10 20.00 -26.73 -5.09
N HIS A 11 18.67 -26.89 -5.16
CA HIS A 11 17.97 -26.63 -6.41
C HIS A 11 17.87 -25.11 -6.56
N GLN A 12 18.80 -24.55 -7.33
CA GLN A 12 18.67 -23.22 -7.90
C GLN A 12 17.68 -23.36 -9.04
N TYR A 13 16.42 -22.98 -8.81
CA TYR A 13 15.42 -22.93 -9.87
C TYR A 13 15.74 -21.74 -10.76
N ASP A 14 15.97 -22.00 -12.04
CA ASP A 14 16.20 -20.97 -13.04
C ASP A 14 14.87 -20.32 -13.45
N PHE A 15 14.88 -19.02 -13.76
CA PHE A 15 13.68 -18.25 -14.11
C PHE A 15 13.05 -18.74 -15.43
N GLU A 16 13.86 -19.39 -16.27
CA GLU A 16 13.48 -20.05 -17.52
C GLU A 16 12.68 -21.34 -17.31
N ASP A 17 12.79 -22.02 -16.17
CA ASP A 17 12.00 -23.24 -15.91
C ASP A 17 10.50 -22.95 -15.70
N VAL A 18 10.16 -21.69 -15.39
CA VAL A 18 8.78 -21.24 -15.18
C VAL A 18 8.25 -20.43 -16.39
N TYR A 19 9.13 -19.86 -17.21
CA TYR A 19 8.76 -18.92 -18.28
C TYR A 19 9.53 -19.06 -19.60
N GLY A 20 10.45 -20.01 -19.73
CA GLY A 20 11.48 -20.05 -20.78
C GLY A 20 11.58 -21.38 -21.53
N LYS A 21 10.46 -22.01 -21.90
CA LYS A 21 10.49 -22.92 -23.05
C LYS A 21 9.54 -22.43 -24.13
N GLU A 22 10.10 -22.18 -25.31
CA GLU A 22 9.33 -22.07 -26.55
C GLU A 22 8.55 -23.38 -26.76
N TRP A 23 7.23 -23.29 -26.82
CA TRP A 23 6.37 -24.42 -27.19
C TRP A 23 5.30 -23.97 -28.18
N LYS A 24 5.28 -24.62 -29.34
CA LYS A 24 4.20 -24.56 -30.33
C LYS A 24 2.98 -25.30 -29.82
N VAL A 25 1.85 -24.63 -29.54
CA VAL A 25 0.51 -25.26 -29.48
C VAL A 25 -0.65 -24.28 -29.64
N SER A 26 -1.71 -24.75 -30.30
CA SER A 26 -2.85 -24.01 -30.88
C SER A 26 -3.74 -23.20 -29.92
N PRO A 27 -4.43 -22.14 -30.43
CA PRO A 27 -5.00 -21.06 -29.63
C PRO A 27 -6.27 -21.41 -28.86
N LEU A 28 -6.62 -20.60 -27.83
CA LEU A 28 -7.73 -20.75 -26.86
C LEU A 28 -8.61 -19.45 -26.66
N PRO A 29 -9.97 -19.50 -26.64
CA PRO A 29 -10.91 -18.43 -27.02
C PRO A 29 -11.37 -17.41 -25.97
N VAL A 30 -11.99 -16.37 -26.56
CA VAL A 30 -12.49 -15.10 -26.04
C VAL A 30 -13.76 -15.22 -25.17
N SER A 31 -13.86 -14.39 -24.13
CA SER A 31 -15.02 -14.23 -23.25
C SER A 31 -16.25 -13.59 -23.95
N ARG A 32 -17.45 -13.74 -23.36
CA ARG A 32 -18.73 -13.21 -23.89
C ARG A 32 -18.78 -11.69 -24.06
N ASP A 33 -17.91 -10.95 -23.38
CA ASP A 33 -17.86 -9.48 -23.41
C ASP A 33 -16.87 -8.93 -24.45
N GLY A 34 -16.22 -9.81 -25.22
CA GLY A 34 -15.32 -9.43 -26.31
C GLY A 34 -13.97 -8.87 -25.87
N GLN A 35 -13.65 -8.84 -24.57
CA GLN A 35 -12.31 -8.57 -24.06
C GLN A 35 -11.57 -9.89 -23.77
N LEU A 36 -10.38 -10.01 -24.37
CA LEU A 36 -9.38 -11.06 -24.08
C LEU A 36 -8.54 -10.66 -22.87
N ASN A 37 -8.19 -11.62 -22.03
CA ASN A 37 -7.25 -11.39 -20.92
C ASN A 37 -5.82 -11.47 -21.45
N ILE A 38 -4.88 -10.85 -20.73
CA ILE A 38 -3.43 -10.80 -21.04
C ILE A 38 -2.73 -12.17 -21.19
N GLU A 39 -3.48 -13.24 -20.99
CA GLU A 39 -3.04 -14.62 -20.97
C GLU A 39 -3.33 -15.36 -22.29
N ASP A 40 -3.96 -14.69 -23.25
CA ASP A 40 -4.48 -15.25 -24.50
C ASP A 40 -3.62 -14.90 -25.75
N CYS A 41 -2.34 -14.54 -25.61
CA CYS A 41 -1.48 -14.03 -26.71
C CYS A 41 -0.21 -14.90 -26.97
N TYR A 42 -0.17 -15.69 -28.05
CA TYR A 42 1.01 -16.30 -28.75
C TYR A 42 0.58 -16.62 -30.21
N ASP A 43 1.38 -16.64 -31.30
CA ASP A 43 2.82 -16.91 -31.59
C ASP A 43 3.28 -16.15 -32.88
N SER A 44 4.55 -15.73 -32.97
CA SER A 44 5.15 -14.86 -33.99
C SER A 44 5.95 -15.56 -35.11
N SER A 45 5.70 -16.83 -35.40
CA SER A 45 6.51 -17.62 -36.34
C SER A 45 6.13 -17.55 -37.83
N VAL A 46 5.28 -16.60 -38.25
CA VAL A 46 4.94 -16.40 -39.67
C VAL A 46 5.15 -14.95 -40.05
N LEU A 47 6.23 -14.68 -40.81
CA LEU A 47 6.38 -13.65 -41.86
C LEU A 47 7.84 -13.21 -42.00
N GLY A 48 8.57 -13.83 -42.96
CA GLY A 48 9.68 -13.26 -43.73
C GLY A 48 10.87 -12.62 -42.99
N GLU A 49 11.86 -12.17 -43.76
CA GLU A 49 13.01 -11.37 -43.33
C GLU A 49 12.59 -9.93 -42.91
N GLU A 50 11.51 -9.79 -42.13
CA GLU A 50 11.03 -8.50 -41.62
C GLU A 50 11.80 -8.18 -40.32
N THR A 51 12.50 -7.05 -40.27
CA THR A 51 13.16 -6.61 -39.03
C THR A 51 12.12 -6.37 -37.93
N ALA A 52 12.51 -6.51 -36.65
CA ALA A 52 11.62 -6.18 -35.52
C ALA A 52 11.06 -4.75 -35.63
N ALA A 53 11.92 -3.84 -36.13
CA ALA A 53 11.64 -2.56 -36.78
C ALA A 53 10.30 -2.45 -37.50
N GLU A 54 10.28 -3.14 -38.64
CA GLU A 54 9.25 -3.10 -39.67
C GLU A 54 7.98 -3.84 -39.21
N ARG A 55 8.14 -4.97 -38.52
CA ARG A 55 7.03 -5.73 -37.95
C ARG A 55 6.22 -4.91 -36.95
N VAL A 56 6.92 -4.18 -36.07
CA VAL A 56 6.26 -3.30 -35.10
C VAL A 56 5.56 -2.15 -35.82
N ASP A 57 6.20 -1.59 -36.83
CA ASP A 57 5.64 -0.49 -37.60
C ASP A 57 4.36 -0.85 -38.34
N ARG A 58 4.37 -1.99 -39.02
CA ARG A 58 3.23 -2.53 -39.74
C ARG A 58 2.04 -2.75 -38.80
N ARG A 59 2.28 -3.36 -37.63
CA ARG A 59 1.23 -3.56 -36.62
C ARG A 59 0.75 -2.24 -36.00
N MET A 60 1.63 -1.27 -35.74
CA MET A 60 1.25 0.07 -35.26
C MET A 60 0.41 0.86 -36.28
N LYS A 61 0.66 0.68 -37.58
CA LYS A 61 -0.18 1.27 -38.65
C LYS A 61 -1.61 0.70 -38.63
N ALA A 62 -1.78 -0.59 -38.35
CA ALA A 62 -3.10 -1.22 -38.20
C ALA A 62 -3.88 -0.71 -36.97
N LEU A 63 -3.21 -0.03 -36.02
CA LEU A 63 -3.80 0.53 -34.80
C LEU A 63 -4.22 2.01 -34.94
N ALA A 64 -4.45 2.50 -36.16
CA ALA A 64 -4.65 3.93 -36.42
C ALA A 64 -5.86 4.58 -35.71
N SER A 65 -6.90 3.80 -35.37
CA SER A 65 -8.14 4.25 -34.73
C SER A 65 -8.24 3.94 -33.22
N CYS A 66 -7.15 3.51 -32.58
CA CYS A 66 -7.16 3.14 -31.16
C CYS A 66 -6.65 4.27 -30.23
N ARG A 67 -7.13 4.29 -28.99
CA ARG A 67 -6.56 5.04 -27.88
C ARG A 67 -5.71 4.13 -27.02
N ILE A 68 -4.64 4.65 -26.44
CA ILE A 68 -3.77 3.90 -25.55
C ILE A 68 -4.24 4.10 -24.11
N MET A 69 -4.68 3.02 -23.47
CA MET A 69 -5.10 2.99 -22.08
C MET A 69 -3.97 2.57 -21.16
N LEU A 70 -3.97 3.12 -19.95
CA LEU A 70 -3.14 2.68 -18.84
C LEU A 70 -4.05 2.31 -17.67
N GLN A 71 -4.05 1.02 -17.34
CA GLN A 71 -4.64 0.51 -16.10
C GLN A 71 -3.52 0.34 -15.06
N ARG A 72 -3.69 1.00 -13.92
CA ARG A 72 -2.81 0.89 -12.76
C ARG A 72 -3.50 0.09 -11.67
N ILE A 73 -2.82 -0.91 -11.14
CA ILE A 73 -3.31 -1.74 -10.04
C ILE A 73 -2.32 -1.58 -8.88
N ILE A 74 -2.77 -0.92 -7.81
CA ILE A 74 -1.94 -0.55 -6.68
C ILE A 74 -2.23 -1.52 -5.53
N SER A 75 -1.21 -2.28 -5.14
CA SER A 75 -1.25 -3.29 -4.07
C SER A 75 -0.20 -2.96 -3.01
N GLY A 76 -0.58 -2.13 -2.03
CA GLY A 76 0.38 -1.58 -1.07
C GLY A 76 1.39 -0.67 -1.77
N ASP A 77 2.66 -1.02 -1.67
CA ASP A 77 3.77 -0.30 -2.32
C ASP A 77 4.03 -0.78 -3.75
N TYR A 78 3.39 -1.86 -4.18
CA TYR A 78 3.55 -2.40 -5.52
C TYR A 78 2.52 -1.81 -6.48
N VAL A 79 2.95 -1.50 -7.70
CA VAL A 79 2.13 -0.95 -8.78
C VAL A 79 2.31 -1.81 -10.01
N GLU A 80 1.23 -2.43 -10.47
CA GLU A 80 1.18 -3.04 -11.78
C GLU A 80 0.60 -2.06 -12.79
N SER A 81 1.17 -2.06 -13.99
CA SER A 81 0.80 -1.20 -15.10
C SER A 81 0.45 -2.07 -16.30
N ASN A 82 -0.78 -1.97 -16.81
CA ASN A 82 -1.16 -2.54 -18.10
C ASN A 82 -1.35 -1.40 -19.09
N ILE A 83 -0.51 -1.33 -20.12
CA ILE A 83 -0.67 -0.42 -21.25
C ILE A 83 -1.20 -1.22 -22.44
N TYR A 84 -2.33 -0.81 -22.99
CA TYR A 84 -2.99 -1.55 -24.08
C TYR A 84 -3.82 -0.63 -24.98
N PRO A 85 -3.98 -0.98 -26.27
CA PRO A 85 -4.86 -0.27 -27.18
C PRO A 85 -6.33 -0.58 -26.87
N VAL A 86 -7.17 0.45 -26.97
CA VAL A 86 -8.63 0.37 -26.90
C VAL A 86 -9.22 1.04 -28.12
N TYR A 87 -10.01 0.28 -28.87
CA TYR A 87 -10.72 0.78 -30.05
C TYR A 87 -11.94 1.57 -29.63
N LEU A 88 -12.16 2.71 -30.30
CA LEU A 88 -13.28 3.59 -30.01
C LEU A 88 -14.61 3.02 -30.49
N ASN A 89 -14.60 2.33 -31.63
CA ASN A 89 -15.79 1.71 -32.19
C ASN A 89 -15.61 0.20 -32.34
N ARG A 90 -16.70 -0.53 -32.14
CA ARG A 90 -16.75 -1.99 -32.32
C ARG A 90 -16.37 -2.43 -33.74
N LYS A 91 -16.68 -1.61 -34.76
CA LYS A 91 -16.32 -1.87 -36.16
C LYS A 91 -14.81 -1.81 -36.44
N ASP A 92 -14.08 -1.09 -35.58
CA ASP A 92 -12.63 -0.92 -35.69
C ASP A 92 -11.87 -2.02 -34.93
N VAL A 93 -12.57 -2.83 -34.12
CA VAL A 93 -12.00 -4.00 -33.45
C VAL A 93 -11.82 -5.10 -34.48
N PRO A 94 -10.59 -5.62 -34.68
CA PRO A 94 -10.37 -6.73 -35.60
C PRO A 94 -11.22 -7.94 -35.20
N ARG A 95 -11.86 -8.57 -36.18
CA ARG A 95 -12.71 -9.75 -35.95
C ARG A 95 -11.82 -10.97 -35.70
N ALA A 96 -11.80 -11.43 -34.46
CA ALA A 96 -11.25 -12.72 -34.09
C ALA A 96 -12.14 -13.87 -34.56
N GLU A 97 -11.53 -14.93 -35.09
CA GLU A 97 -12.22 -16.20 -35.33
C GLU A 97 -12.67 -16.79 -34.00
N LYS A 98 -13.92 -17.27 -33.92
CA LYS A 98 -14.44 -17.92 -32.72
C LYS A 98 -13.96 -19.37 -32.73
N TYR A 99 -13.23 -19.79 -31.70
CA TYR A 99 -12.84 -21.18 -31.55
C TYR A 99 -13.02 -21.61 -30.07
N ARG A 100 -12.67 -22.84 -29.65
CA ARG A 100 -13.06 -23.41 -28.34
C ARG A 100 -11.86 -23.69 -27.43
N THR A 101 -11.94 -23.35 -26.14
CA THR A 101 -10.83 -23.57 -25.18
C THR A 101 -10.77 -25.04 -24.84
N SER A 102 -9.62 -25.69 -25.02
CA SER A 102 -9.25 -26.87 -24.25
C SER A 102 -9.41 -26.59 -22.75
N ARG A 103 -9.89 -27.60 -22.02
CA ARG A 103 -10.10 -27.53 -20.58
C ARG A 103 -8.82 -27.25 -19.80
N GLU A 104 -7.69 -27.73 -20.32
CA GLU A 104 -6.40 -27.62 -19.65
C GLU A 104 -5.92 -26.18 -19.57
N THR A 105 -6.02 -25.43 -20.65
CA THR A 105 -5.56 -24.05 -20.60
C THR A 105 -6.52 -23.14 -19.87
N GLN A 106 -7.83 -23.43 -19.88
CA GLN A 106 -8.74 -22.72 -18.99
C GLN A 106 -8.36 -22.92 -17.52
N LYS A 107 -7.90 -24.12 -17.14
CA LYS A 107 -7.37 -24.38 -15.79
C LYS A 107 -6.10 -23.56 -15.53
N ARG A 108 -5.14 -23.53 -16.46
CA ARG A 108 -3.91 -22.73 -16.34
C ARG A 108 -4.21 -21.23 -16.20
N LEU A 109 -5.13 -20.71 -17.01
CA LEU A 109 -5.63 -19.33 -16.95
C LEU A 109 -6.23 -19.02 -15.57
N ASN A 110 -7.11 -19.89 -15.07
CA ASN A 110 -7.72 -19.72 -13.75
C ASN A 110 -6.68 -19.77 -12.62
N GLN A 111 -5.68 -20.62 -12.73
CA GLN A 111 -4.58 -20.71 -11.77
C GLN A 111 -3.74 -19.43 -11.75
N LYS A 112 -3.37 -18.90 -12.91
CA LYS A 112 -2.62 -17.64 -13.03
C LYS A 112 -3.40 -16.45 -12.49
N ASN A 113 -4.70 -16.37 -12.78
CA ASN A 113 -5.59 -15.34 -12.23
C ASN A 113 -5.76 -15.45 -10.71
N ARG A 114 -5.86 -16.67 -10.18
CA ARG A 114 -5.89 -16.93 -8.74
C ARG A 114 -4.59 -16.48 -8.07
N GLN A 115 -3.43 -16.82 -8.64
CA GLN A 115 -2.13 -16.37 -8.13
C GLN A 115 -2.05 -14.85 -8.08
N LYS A 116 -2.31 -14.17 -9.21
CA LYS A 116 -2.31 -12.69 -9.28
C LYS A 116 -3.25 -12.07 -8.24
N LYS A 117 -4.45 -12.63 -8.09
CA LYS A 117 -5.43 -12.15 -7.09
C LYS A 117 -4.85 -12.20 -5.68
N TYR A 118 -4.26 -13.31 -5.25
CA TYR A 118 -3.73 -13.44 -3.90
C TYR A 118 -2.43 -12.66 -3.69
N ILE A 119 -1.56 -12.54 -4.71
CA ILE A 119 -0.39 -11.66 -4.66
C ILE A 119 -0.83 -10.22 -4.34
N ARG A 120 -1.80 -9.70 -5.10
CA ARG A 120 -2.36 -8.34 -4.90
C ARG A 120 -2.98 -8.17 -3.52
N ILE A 121 -3.82 -9.12 -3.09
CA ILE A 121 -4.49 -9.04 -1.78
C ILE A 121 -3.47 -9.09 -0.63
N ILE A 122 -2.47 -9.96 -0.71
CA ILE A 122 -1.44 -10.11 0.32
C ILE A 122 -0.62 -8.83 0.42
N ASN A 123 -0.06 -8.36 -0.69
CA ASN A 123 0.75 -7.13 -0.73
C ASN A 123 -0.05 -5.87 -0.35
N THR A 124 -1.39 -5.88 -0.49
CA THR A 124 -2.26 -4.78 -0.05
C THR A 124 -2.47 -4.76 1.48
N ASN A 125 -2.39 -5.90 2.15
CA ASN A 125 -2.84 -6.03 3.54
C ASN A 125 -1.75 -6.38 4.54
N PHE A 126 -0.67 -7.01 4.10
CA PHE A 126 0.41 -7.48 4.96
C PHE A 126 1.74 -6.83 4.61
N ARG A 127 2.61 -6.69 5.59
CA ARG A 127 3.91 -6.02 5.53
C ARG A 127 4.92 -6.71 6.43
N ALA A 128 6.15 -6.18 6.44
CA ALA A 128 7.18 -6.61 7.37
C ALA A 128 6.67 -6.58 8.83
N GLY A 129 6.92 -7.65 9.58
CA GLY A 129 6.49 -7.80 10.98
C GLY A 129 5.11 -8.43 11.19
N ASP A 130 4.31 -8.64 10.13
CA ASP A 130 3.17 -9.57 10.18
C ASP A 130 3.67 -11.02 10.40
N LEU A 131 2.80 -11.98 10.75
CA LEU A 131 3.23 -13.35 11.03
C LEU A 131 2.86 -14.30 9.91
N ILE A 132 3.84 -15.08 9.45
CA ILE A 132 3.62 -16.31 8.67
C ILE A 132 3.70 -17.47 9.64
N VAL A 133 2.64 -18.29 9.69
CA VAL A 133 2.50 -19.38 10.63
C VAL A 133 2.16 -20.67 9.90
N THR A 134 2.82 -21.75 10.29
CA THR A 134 2.51 -23.12 9.90
C THR A 134 2.03 -23.87 11.14
N LEU A 135 0.80 -24.35 11.10
CA LEU A 135 0.21 -25.17 12.16
C LEU A 135 0.19 -26.63 11.71
N THR A 136 0.77 -27.49 12.54
CA THR A 136 0.88 -28.93 12.28
C THR A 136 0.18 -29.69 13.40
N TYR A 137 -0.47 -30.80 13.06
CA TYR A 137 -1.05 -31.72 14.04
C TYR A 137 0.01 -32.59 14.69
N LYS A 138 -0.24 -33.07 15.91
CA LYS A 138 0.64 -34.05 16.57
C LYS A 138 0.76 -35.31 15.71
N ASP A 139 1.91 -35.97 15.76
CA ASP A 139 2.08 -37.28 15.12
C ASP A 139 1.02 -38.25 15.65
N GLY A 140 0.35 -38.96 14.73
CA GLY A 140 -0.78 -39.84 15.06
C GLY A 140 -2.16 -39.18 14.95
N GLU A 141 -2.27 -37.84 14.90
CA GLU A 141 -3.53 -37.14 14.64
C GLU A 141 -3.70 -36.82 13.14
N TYR A 142 -4.66 -37.49 12.50
CA TYR A 142 -5.00 -37.30 11.08
C TYR A 142 -6.44 -36.79 10.96
N PRO A 143 -6.67 -35.47 11.11
CA PRO A 143 -8.02 -34.92 11.09
C PRO A 143 -8.62 -34.98 9.68
N SER A 144 -9.95 -35.13 9.62
CA SER A 144 -10.69 -34.87 8.38
C SER A 144 -10.61 -33.39 8.00
N LEU A 145 -10.88 -33.05 6.73
CA LEU A 145 -10.89 -31.66 6.26
C LEU A 145 -11.85 -30.78 7.07
N ASP A 146 -13.03 -31.29 7.44
CA ASP A 146 -14.02 -30.51 8.19
C ASP A 146 -13.60 -30.30 9.64
N ARG A 147 -12.96 -31.29 10.27
CA ARG A 147 -12.31 -31.09 11.57
C ARG A 147 -11.19 -30.06 11.47
N ALA A 148 -10.35 -30.15 10.44
CA ALA A 148 -9.26 -29.21 10.21
C ALA A 148 -9.78 -27.76 10.04
N ARG A 149 -10.86 -27.57 9.28
CA ARG A 149 -11.55 -26.28 9.12
C ARG A 149 -12.12 -25.75 10.43
N LYS A 150 -12.64 -26.62 11.31
CA LYS A 150 -13.15 -26.23 12.62
C LYS A 150 -12.01 -25.81 13.54
N ASP A 151 -10.92 -26.56 13.56
CA ASP A 151 -9.76 -26.30 14.40
C ASP A 151 -9.09 -24.97 14.05
N ILE A 152 -8.85 -24.68 12.76
CA ILE A 152 -8.28 -23.39 12.34
C ILE A 152 -9.21 -22.21 12.67
N LYS A 153 -10.53 -22.39 12.57
CA LYS A 153 -11.50 -21.37 12.99
C LYS A 153 -11.41 -21.09 14.50
N ASN A 154 -11.27 -22.14 15.32
CA ASN A 154 -11.11 -22.01 16.76
C ASN A 154 -9.82 -21.28 17.12
N TYR A 155 -8.71 -21.61 16.45
CA TYR A 155 -7.43 -20.93 16.58
C TYR A 155 -7.54 -19.44 16.27
N LEU A 156 -8.08 -19.09 15.09
CA LEU A 156 -8.27 -17.72 14.66
C LEU A 156 -9.24 -16.94 15.57
N ALA A 157 -10.27 -17.61 16.10
CA ALA A 157 -11.18 -17.03 17.08
C ALA A 157 -10.50 -16.75 18.42
N ALA A 158 -9.60 -17.64 18.88
CA ALA A 158 -8.80 -17.43 20.09
C ALA A 158 -7.87 -16.22 19.94
N ILE A 159 -7.18 -16.10 18.79
CA ILE A 159 -6.38 -14.92 18.45
C ILE A 159 -7.26 -13.67 18.40
N GLY A 160 -8.40 -13.73 17.73
CA GLY A 160 -9.34 -12.61 17.64
C GLY A 160 -9.84 -12.13 19.00
N ARG A 161 -10.11 -13.05 19.93
CA ARG A 161 -10.47 -12.72 21.33
C ARG A 161 -9.31 -12.04 22.06
N TYR A 162 -8.09 -12.58 21.94
CA TYR A 162 -6.90 -11.98 22.53
C TYR A 162 -6.68 -10.55 22.02
N ARG A 163 -6.72 -10.33 20.70
CA ARG A 163 -6.55 -9.01 20.09
C ARG A 163 -7.57 -8.00 20.59
N ARG A 164 -8.84 -8.38 20.71
CA ARG A 164 -9.89 -7.50 21.27
C ARG A 164 -9.62 -7.13 22.72
N LYS A 165 -9.20 -8.09 23.56
CA LYS A 165 -8.86 -7.84 24.96
C LYS A 165 -7.69 -6.86 25.11
N GLN A 166 -6.76 -6.87 24.16
CA GLN A 166 -5.60 -5.98 24.12
C GLN A 166 -5.82 -4.68 23.35
N GLY A 167 -7.06 -4.36 22.93
CA GLY A 167 -7.36 -3.16 22.16
C GLY A 167 -6.70 -3.11 20.77
N MET A 168 -6.24 -4.24 20.23
CA MET A 168 -5.57 -4.30 18.94
C MET A 168 -6.57 -4.25 17.77
N THR A 169 -6.07 -3.85 16.60
CA THR A 169 -6.88 -3.84 15.37
C THR A 169 -7.45 -5.23 15.05
N PRO A 170 -8.64 -5.32 14.43
CA PRO A 170 -9.25 -6.59 14.06
C PRO A 170 -8.31 -7.46 13.21
N LEU A 171 -8.23 -8.75 13.55
CA LEU A 171 -7.35 -9.72 12.87
C LEU A 171 -7.63 -9.73 11.37
N LYS A 172 -6.59 -9.53 10.56
CA LYS A 172 -6.58 -9.92 9.15
C LYS A 172 -5.79 -11.21 9.00
N TYR A 173 -6.27 -12.11 8.16
CA TYR A 173 -5.56 -13.35 7.87
C TYR A 173 -5.92 -13.90 6.49
N ILE A 174 -5.01 -14.70 5.92
CA ILE A 174 -5.26 -15.62 4.81
C ILE A 174 -4.64 -16.95 5.21
N TYR A 175 -5.36 -18.05 5.04
CA TYR A 175 -4.82 -19.39 5.28
C TYR A 175 -5.13 -20.34 4.13
N VAL A 176 -4.30 -21.35 3.99
CA VAL A 176 -4.51 -22.51 3.13
C VAL A 176 -4.35 -23.78 3.94
N ILE A 177 -5.19 -24.76 3.63
CA ILE A 177 -5.06 -26.13 4.14
C ILE A 177 -4.23 -26.91 3.12
N GLU A 178 -3.07 -27.39 3.52
CA GLU A 178 -2.16 -28.19 2.69
C GLU A 178 -2.27 -29.67 3.04
N TYR A 179 -2.19 -30.51 2.02
CA TYR A 179 -2.13 -31.96 2.14
C TYR A 179 -0.74 -32.44 1.75
N VAL A 180 -0.10 -33.19 2.64
CA VAL A 180 1.13 -33.92 2.33
C VAL A 180 0.79 -35.40 2.26
N ASP A 181 0.84 -35.95 1.05
CA ASP A 181 0.70 -37.39 0.83
C ASP A 181 1.99 -38.07 1.29
N GLY A 182 1.94 -38.74 2.44
CA GLY A 182 3.02 -39.61 2.87
C GLY A 182 3.01 -40.92 2.07
N SER A 183 4.18 -41.56 1.94
CA SER A 183 4.38 -42.90 1.36
C SER A 183 3.59 -44.05 2.01
N THR A 184 2.72 -43.73 2.97
CA THR A 184 2.01 -44.67 3.86
C THR A 184 0.47 -44.52 3.82
N ASN A 185 -0.11 -43.95 2.74
CA ASN A 185 -1.56 -43.69 2.61
C ASN A 185 -2.17 -42.76 3.69
N LYS A 186 -1.33 -42.06 4.48
CA LYS A 186 -1.78 -41.11 5.51
C LYS A 186 -1.55 -39.68 5.04
N VAL A 187 -2.64 -38.98 4.77
CA VAL A 187 -2.60 -37.58 4.37
C VAL A 187 -2.39 -36.70 5.61
N ARG A 188 -1.23 -36.05 5.71
CA ARG A 188 -0.94 -35.08 6.78
C ARG A 188 -1.48 -33.72 6.37
N ILE A 189 -2.24 -33.08 7.26
CA ILE A 189 -2.79 -31.74 7.03
C ILE A 189 -1.94 -30.70 7.75
N HIS A 190 -1.52 -29.66 7.01
CA HIS A 190 -0.89 -28.47 7.57
C HIS A 190 -1.75 -27.24 7.28
N HIS A 191 -1.77 -26.27 8.21
CA HIS A 191 -2.37 -24.96 7.95
C HIS A 191 -1.27 -23.93 7.78
N HIS A 192 -1.15 -23.37 6.57
CA HIS A 192 -0.24 -22.25 6.32
C HIS A 192 -1.05 -20.98 6.28
N LEU A 193 -0.67 -20.00 7.09
CA LEU A 193 -1.37 -18.72 7.15
C LEU A 193 -0.43 -17.54 7.24
N ILE A 194 -0.88 -16.42 6.73
CA ILE A 194 -0.34 -15.10 7.03
C ILE A 194 -1.38 -14.32 7.82
N MET A 195 -0.97 -13.61 8.86
CA MET A 195 -1.87 -12.83 9.70
C MET A 195 -1.23 -11.58 10.28
N SER A 196 -2.07 -10.64 10.71
CA SER A 196 -1.63 -9.37 11.30
C SER A 196 -0.66 -9.55 12.46
N ALA A 197 0.35 -8.67 12.52
CA ALA A 197 1.38 -8.60 13.53
C ALA A 197 0.81 -8.71 14.95
N MET A 198 1.46 -9.55 15.75
CA MET A 198 1.24 -9.74 17.18
C MET A 198 2.44 -10.45 17.79
N ASP A 199 2.42 -10.56 19.12
CA ASP A 199 3.38 -11.36 19.86
C ASP A 199 3.38 -12.82 19.38
N ARG A 200 4.59 -13.35 19.14
CA ARG A 200 4.80 -14.67 18.56
C ARG A 200 4.40 -15.77 19.53
N ASP A 201 4.90 -15.70 20.76
CA ASP A 201 4.67 -16.70 21.80
C ASP A 201 3.18 -16.82 22.10
N VAL A 202 2.46 -15.69 22.08
CA VAL A 202 1.01 -15.69 22.19
C VAL A 202 0.38 -16.41 21.00
N ALA A 203 0.76 -16.10 19.77
CA ALA A 203 0.20 -16.74 18.58
C ALA A 203 0.44 -18.25 18.55
N GLU A 204 1.63 -18.70 18.97
CA GLU A 204 1.98 -20.12 19.06
C GLU A 204 1.20 -20.82 20.18
N SER A 205 1.09 -20.21 21.37
CA SER A 205 0.37 -20.78 22.52
C SER A 205 -1.13 -21.05 22.25
N LYS A 206 -1.74 -20.39 21.25
CA LYS A 206 -3.17 -20.59 20.93
C LYS A 206 -3.44 -21.86 20.13
N TRP A 207 -2.41 -22.50 19.57
CA TRP A 207 -2.56 -23.79 18.92
C TRP A 207 -2.23 -24.92 19.89
N THR A 208 -3.22 -25.74 20.21
CA THR A 208 -3.07 -26.84 21.19
C THR A 208 -3.06 -28.23 20.54
N LYS A 209 -3.10 -28.29 19.21
CA LYS A 209 -3.29 -29.53 18.43
C LYS A 209 -2.01 -30.09 17.83
N GLY A 210 -0.87 -29.46 18.09
CA GLY A 210 0.44 -29.94 17.65
C GLY A 210 1.48 -28.83 17.58
N ARG A 211 2.44 -28.97 16.67
CA ARG A 211 3.56 -28.03 16.53
C ARG A 211 3.11 -26.75 15.82
N VAL A 212 3.67 -25.64 16.25
CA VAL A 212 3.59 -24.36 15.53
C VAL A 212 4.99 -23.98 15.08
N GLU A 213 5.09 -23.51 13.85
CA GLU A 213 6.26 -22.78 13.38
C GLU A 213 5.78 -21.42 12.93
N SER A 214 6.33 -20.36 13.51
CA SER A 214 6.02 -19.01 13.10
C SER A 214 7.27 -18.20 12.81
N LYS A 215 7.14 -17.30 11.84
CA LYS A 215 8.17 -16.34 11.47
C LYS A 215 7.53 -14.99 11.15
N TYR A 216 8.31 -13.93 11.29
CA TYR A 216 7.89 -12.65 10.75
C TYR A 216 7.87 -12.73 9.23
N ALA A 217 6.84 -12.14 8.64
CA ALA A 217 6.76 -11.88 7.22
C ALA A 217 7.92 -10.96 6.87
N ASP A 218 8.71 -11.40 5.90
CA ASP A 218 9.87 -10.70 5.38
C ASP A 218 9.62 -10.50 3.88
N PRO A 219 8.96 -9.39 3.49
CA PRO A 219 8.65 -9.11 2.09
C PRO A 219 9.94 -8.86 1.31
N ASP A 220 10.06 -9.51 0.15
CA ASP A 220 11.11 -9.21 -0.82
C ASP A 220 11.04 -7.74 -1.28
N ASP A 221 12.18 -7.13 -1.62
CA ASP A 221 12.20 -5.72 -2.00
C ASP A 221 11.43 -5.49 -3.31
N ASP A 222 11.54 -6.38 -4.29
CA ASP A 222 10.93 -6.20 -5.61
C ASP A 222 9.54 -6.83 -5.71
N PHE A 223 9.29 -7.92 -5.00
CA PHE A 223 8.08 -8.73 -5.16
C PHE A 223 7.23 -8.85 -3.89
N GLY A 224 7.71 -8.32 -2.76
CA GLY A 224 7.02 -8.37 -1.48
C GLY A 224 6.76 -9.80 -1.03
N LEU A 225 5.51 -10.11 -0.74
CA LEU A 225 5.11 -11.43 -0.26
C LEU A 225 4.60 -12.34 -1.40
N GLU A 226 5.02 -12.07 -2.64
CA GLU A 226 4.68 -12.88 -3.81
C GLU A 226 5.09 -14.35 -3.63
N GLY A 227 6.25 -14.64 -3.03
CA GLY A 227 6.68 -16.01 -2.75
C GLY A 227 5.67 -16.79 -1.91
N PHE A 228 5.16 -16.18 -0.83
CA PHE A 228 4.12 -16.79 0.00
C PHE A 228 2.78 -16.90 -0.73
N ALA A 229 2.39 -15.88 -1.50
CA ALA A 229 1.17 -15.90 -2.28
C ALA A 229 1.16 -17.01 -3.34
N ARG A 230 2.29 -17.23 -4.03
CA ARG A 230 2.46 -18.33 -4.98
C ARG A 230 2.43 -19.67 -4.27
N TYR A 231 3.08 -19.80 -3.12
CA TYR A 231 3.05 -21.01 -2.30
C TYR A 231 1.62 -21.45 -1.95
N ILE A 232 0.80 -20.55 -1.37
CA ILE A 232 -0.58 -20.90 -1.00
C ILE A 232 -1.49 -21.18 -2.22
N CYS A 233 -1.10 -20.69 -3.41
CA CYS A 233 -1.81 -20.91 -4.66
C CYS A 233 -1.35 -22.14 -5.44
N LYS A 234 -0.15 -22.69 -5.15
CA LYS A 234 0.40 -23.89 -5.80
C LYS A 234 -0.41 -25.14 -5.48
N LEU A 235 -1.05 -25.16 -4.31
CA LEU A 235 -1.89 -26.27 -3.87
C LEU A 235 -3.11 -26.37 -4.79
N GLU A 236 -3.01 -27.30 -5.73
CA GLU A 236 -4.13 -27.83 -6.48
C GLU A 236 -4.94 -28.68 -5.53
N SER A 237 -6.24 -28.50 -5.61
CA SER A 237 -7.13 -29.53 -5.13
C SER A 237 -8.12 -29.76 -6.26
N ASN A 238 -8.54 -31.00 -6.41
CA ASN A 238 -9.53 -31.47 -7.37
C ASN A 238 -10.88 -30.74 -7.19
N GLY A 239 -10.95 -29.45 -7.55
CA GLY A 239 -12.11 -28.58 -7.43
C GLY A 239 -12.43 -27.97 -6.05
N ARG A 240 -11.59 -28.14 -5.02
CA ARG A 240 -11.88 -27.61 -3.65
C ARG A 240 -11.11 -26.31 -3.36
N HIS A 241 -11.82 -25.26 -2.97
CA HIS A 241 -11.17 -24.04 -2.50
C HIS A 241 -10.55 -24.26 -1.11
N LEU A 242 -9.23 -24.46 -1.05
CA LEU A 242 -8.47 -24.66 0.19
C LEU A 242 -8.00 -23.36 0.83
N ILE A 243 -8.06 -22.25 0.10
CA ILE A 243 -7.69 -20.92 0.60
C ILE A 243 -8.92 -20.21 1.17
N GLN A 244 -8.80 -19.70 2.39
CA GLN A 244 -9.80 -18.85 3.04
C GLN A 244 -9.13 -17.61 3.63
N HIS A 245 -9.91 -16.56 3.85
CA HIS A 245 -9.38 -15.29 4.34
C HIS A 245 -10.40 -14.51 5.15
N SER A 246 -9.94 -13.54 5.93
CA SER A 246 -10.81 -12.65 6.69
C SER A 246 -11.63 -11.72 5.78
N ARG A 247 -12.79 -11.26 6.26
CA ARG A 247 -13.71 -10.40 5.48
C ARG A 247 -13.27 -8.92 5.41
N ASN A 248 -12.38 -8.51 6.32
CA ASN A 248 -11.87 -7.14 6.45
C ASN A 248 -10.59 -6.86 5.64
N LEU A 249 -10.24 -7.73 4.67
CA LEU A 249 -9.13 -7.47 3.77
C LEU A 249 -9.48 -6.34 2.78
N LYS A 250 -8.55 -5.40 2.63
CA LYS A 250 -8.65 -4.33 1.64
C LYS A 250 -8.37 -4.91 0.25
N LYS A 251 -9.15 -4.49 -0.74
CA LYS A 251 -8.91 -4.82 -2.15
C LYS A 251 -7.82 -3.88 -2.73
N PRO A 252 -7.05 -4.33 -3.74
CA PRO A 252 -6.13 -3.46 -4.45
C PRO A 252 -6.89 -2.32 -5.14
N ILE A 253 -6.25 -1.17 -5.30
CA ILE A 253 -6.85 0.00 -5.94
C ILE A 253 -6.59 -0.08 -7.44
N VAL A 254 -7.65 -0.17 -8.24
CA VAL A 254 -7.57 -0.16 -9.71
C VAL A 254 -7.90 1.25 -10.22
N ARG A 255 -7.08 1.78 -11.12
CA ARG A 255 -7.28 3.08 -11.78
C ARG A 255 -7.04 2.95 -13.27
N GLU A 256 -7.99 3.37 -14.07
CA GLU A 256 -7.90 3.33 -15.54
C GLU A 256 -7.92 4.75 -16.08
N ASN A 257 -6.98 5.08 -16.96
CA ASN A 257 -6.91 6.40 -17.58
C ASN A 257 -6.48 6.26 -19.04
N VAL A 258 -7.07 7.08 -19.92
CA VAL A 258 -6.53 7.31 -21.26
C VAL A 258 -5.19 8.00 -21.10
N THR A 259 -4.15 7.45 -21.72
CA THR A 259 -2.79 8.01 -21.61
C THR A 259 -2.58 9.16 -22.59
N LYS A 260 -1.57 9.99 -22.30
CA LYS A 260 -0.96 10.90 -23.29
C LYS A 260 0.13 10.21 -24.12
N LEU A 261 0.25 8.88 -24.05
CA LEU A 261 1.22 8.15 -24.84
C LEU A 261 0.79 8.21 -26.31
N THR A 262 1.66 8.78 -27.13
CA THR A 262 1.45 8.79 -28.58
C THR A 262 1.78 7.41 -29.14
N ARG A 263 1.24 7.08 -30.32
CA ARG A 263 1.58 5.84 -31.04
C ARG A 263 3.10 5.69 -31.25
N LYS A 264 3.80 6.79 -31.52
CA LYS A 264 5.27 6.82 -31.60
C LYS A 264 5.93 6.37 -30.29
N LYS A 265 5.52 6.93 -29.14
CA LYS A 265 6.08 6.52 -27.83
C LYS A 265 5.76 5.06 -27.49
N MET A 266 4.60 4.56 -27.89
CA MET A 266 4.26 3.15 -27.74
C MET A 266 5.16 2.27 -28.60
N ARG A 267 5.47 2.70 -29.82
CA ARG A 267 6.42 2.00 -30.69
C ARG A 267 7.80 1.96 -30.05
N ASP A 268 8.29 3.11 -29.59
CA ASP A 268 9.59 3.24 -28.97
C ASP A 268 9.69 2.34 -27.72
N LEU A 269 8.62 2.29 -26.90
CA LEU A 269 8.52 1.36 -25.77
C LEU A 269 8.64 -0.10 -26.21
N VAL A 270 7.86 -0.53 -27.20
CA VAL A 270 7.89 -1.91 -27.69
C VAL A 270 9.27 -2.30 -28.23
N LEU A 271 9.92 -1.38 -28.95
CA LEU A 271 11.25 -1.60 -29.53
C LEU A 271 12.37 -1.59 -28.49
N ALA A 272 12.20 -0.89 -27.38
CA ALA A 272 13.19 -0.90 -26.31
C ALA A 272 13.34 -2.26 -25.62
N GLY A 273 12.39 -3.18 -25.76
CA GLY A 273 12.49 -4.53 -25.21
C GLY A 273 12.78 -4.53 -23.71
N ASP A 274 13.98 -4.97 -23.32
CA ASP A 274 14.42 -5.04 -21.92
C ASP A 274 14.79 -3.66 -21.34
N ASP A 275 15.10 -2.67 -22.18
CA ASP A 275 15.47 -1.29 -21.80
C ASP A 275 14.26 -0.36 -21.58
N MET A 276 13.07 -0.92 -21.32
CA MET A 276 11.85 -0.14 -21.08
C MET A 276 11.87 0.67 -19.77
N GLY A 277 12.79 0.37 -18.85
CA GLY A 277 12.86 0.94 -17.51
C GLY A 277 12.77 2.48 -17.47
N PRO A 278 13.67 3.23 -18.13
CA PRO A 278 13.66 4.69 -18.10
C PRO A 278 12.36 5.31 -18.66
N MET A 279 11.80 4.71 -19.71
CA MET A 279 10.54 5.19 -20.29
C MET A 279 9.36 4.93 -19.36
N MET A 280 9.33 3.76 -18.71
CA MET A 280 8.32 3.43 -17.70
C MET A 280 8.42 4.37 -16.49
N GLU A 281 9.61 4.61 -15.94
CA GLU A 281 9.75 5.56 -14.83
C GLU A 281 9.31 6.98 -15.22
N LYS A 282 9.56 7.42 -16.46
CA LYS A 282 9.07 8.71 -16.97
C LYS A 282 7.56 8.78 -17.08
N ILE A 283 6.88 7.68 -17.48
CA ILE A 283 5.41 7.60 -17.49
C ILE A 283 4.83 7.79 -16.09
N PHE A 284 5.52 7.22 -15.09
CA PHE A 284 5.16 7.35 -13.68
C PHE A 284 5.79 8.57 -13.01
N GLN A 285 6.34 9.53 -13.79
CA GLN A 285 6.91 10.79 -13.31
C GLN A 285 7.97 10.59 -12.20
N GLY A 286 8.73 9.50 -12.26
CA GLY A 286 9.73 9.14 -11.26
C GLY A 286 9.18 8.67 -9.91
N SER A 287 7.85 8.62 -9.72
CA SER A 287 7.23 8.19 -8.45
C SER A 287 7.34 6.69 -8.18
N CYS A 288 7.73 5.90 -9.18
CA CYS A 288 7.86 4.46 -9.10
C CYS A 288 9.21 4.02 -9.64
N ARG A 289 9.87 3.08 -8.95
CA ARG A 289 11.05 2.35 -9.41
C ARG A 289 10.58 1.21 -10.31
N TYR A 290 11.16 1.12 -11.49
CA TYR A 290 10.91 0.02 -12.41
C TYR A 290 11.48 -1.29 -11.84
N ILE A 291 10.73 -2.39 -12.00
CA ILE A 291 11.21 -3.75 -11.69
C ILE A 291 11.40 -4.52 -12.99
N ASP A 292 10.30 -4.79 -13.69
CA ASP A 292 10.34 -5.50 -14.98
C ASP A 292 9.15 -5.13 -15.87
N SER A 293 9.23 -5.55 -17.13
CA SER A 293 8.14 -5.47 -18.09
C SER A 293 8.11 -6.67 -19.01
N LYS A 294 6.92 -6.97 -19.50
CA LYS A 294 6.68 -7.98 -20.52
C LYS A 294 5.80 -7.36 -21.59
N THR A 295 6.25 -7.47 -22.83
CA THR A 295 5.47 -7.06 -23.99
C THR A 295 4.82 -8.28 -24.60
N TYR A 296 3.51 -8.22 -24.76
CA TYR A 296 2.72 -9.20 -25.45
C TYR A 296 2.19 -8.58 -26.72
N ILE A 297 2.13 -9.38 -27.78
CA ILE A 297 1.55 -8.97 -29.04
C ILE A 297 0.29 -9.82 -29.23
N SER A 298 -0.85 -9.17 -29.38
CA SER A 298 -2.08 -9.88 -29.70
C SER A 298 -2.16 -10.07 -31.21
N ASP A 299 -2.22 -11.32 -31.67
CA ASP A 299 -2.51 -11.63 -33.07
C ASP A 299 -3.99 -11.43 -33.41
N LEU A 300 -4.85 -11.34 -32.39
CA LEU A 300 -6.30 -11.17 -32.52
C LEU A 300 -6.71 -9.72 -32.70
N THR A 301 -6.08 -8.78 -31.99
CA THR A 301 -6.32 -7.34 -32.15
C THR A 301 -5.20 -6.63 -32.91
N GLY A 302 -4.08 -7.30 -33.20
CA GLY A 302 -2.90 -6.67 -33.81
C GLY A 302 -2.20 -5.64 -32.90
N GLY A 303 -2.62 -5.56 -31.63
CA GLY A 303 -2.19 -4.59 -30.64
C GLY A 303 -1.02 -5.02 -29.77
N PHE A 304 -0.26 -4.04 -29.25
CA PHE A 304 0.80 -4.25 -28.27
C PHE A 304 0.26 -4.06 -26.84
N TYR A 305 0.58 -5.01 -25.96
CA TYR A 305 0.20 -4.99 -24.55
C TYR A 305 1.48 -5.00 -23.72
N ILE A 306 1.67 -3.99 -22.89
CA ILE A 306 2.84 -3.91 -22.00
C ILE A 306 2.33 -4.08 -20.57
N TYR A 307 2.77 -5.17 -19.93
CA TYR A 307 2.63 -5.35 -18.50
C TYR A 307 3.92 -4.95 -17.82
N SER A 308 3.85 -4.08 -16.84
CA SER A 308 5.02 -3.67 -16.06
C SER A 308 4.75 -3.81 -14.58
N ARG A 309 5.74 -4.28 -13.84
CA ARG A 309 5.75 -4.22 -12.38
C ARG A 309 6.66 -3.08 -11.96
N LEU A 310 6.15 -2.24 -11.08
CA LEU A 310 6.88 -1.15 -10.49
C LEU A 310 6.68 -1.20 -8.98
N LYS A 311 7.70 -0.78 -8.24
CA LYS A 311 7.56 -0.44 -6.83
C LYS A 311 7.34 1.05 -6.75
N LYS A 312 6.43 1.54 -5.91
CA LYS A 312 6.49 2.96 -5.52
C LYS A 312 7.90 3.18 -5.02
N LYS A 313 8.58 4.20 -5.56
CA LYS A 313 9.74 4.68 -4.82
C LYS A 313 9.16 5.04 -3.47
N GLU A 314 9.84 4.65 -2.41
CA GLU A 314 9.66 5.40 -1.18
C GLU A 314 9.68 6.84 -1.64
N VAL A 315 8.60 7.56 -1.36
CA VAL A 315 8.68 8.99 -1.49
C VAL A 315 9.89 9.27 -0.65
N LYS A 316 11.00 9.62 -1.29
CA LYS A 316 12.00 10.40 -0.62
C LYS A 316 11.22 11.65 -0.26
N THR A 317 10.52 11.63 0.89
CA THR A 317 10.85 12.58 1.93
C THR A 317 12.35 12.67 1.80
N MET A 318 12.87 13.80 1.33
CA MET A 318 14.31 13.91 1.19
C MET A 318 14.92 13.58 2.55
N GLU A 319 15.26 12.31 2.77
CA GLU A 319 16.40 11.90 3.53
C GLU A 319 17.55 12.30 2.61
N THR A 320 17.84 13.59 2.63
CA THR A 320 19.21 14.03 2.55
C THR A 320 19.95 13.22 3.59
N LYS A 321 20.53 12.10 3.18
CA LYS A 321 21.76 11.59 3.78
C LYS A 321 22.82 12.66 3.53
N THR A 322 22.76 13.77 4.24
CA THR A 322 23.96 14.52 4.54
C THR A 322 24.78 13.65 5.48
N ALA A 323 26.10 13.80 5.44
CA ALA A 323 27.05 13.21 6.40
C ALA A 323 26.77 13.61 7.88
N SER A 324 25.61 14.21 8.16
CA SER A 324 25.10 14.65 9.44
C SER A 324 24.38 13.56 10.23
N ASP A 325 23.91 12.44 9.69
CA ASP A 325 23.04 11.54 10.49
C ASP A 325 23.81 10.66 11.49
N LYS A 326 25.09 10.38 11.22
CA LYS A 326 25.99 9.83 12.26
C LYS A 326 26.45 10.88 13.28
N ALA A 327 26.33 12.17 12.97
CA ALA A 327 26.63 13.28 13.87
C ALA A 327 25.38 13.78 14.66
N ASN A 328 24.17 13.65 14.09
CA ASN A 328 22.91 14.15 14.62
C ASN A 328 22.16 13.12 15.47
N ALA A 329 22.41 11.81 15.34
CA ALA A 329 22.01 10.85 16.37
C ALA A 329 22.67 11.14 17.73
N LYS A 330 23.75 11.95 17.74
CA LYS A 330 24.38 12.51 18.94
C LYS A 330 23.87 13.90 19.34
N ALA A 331 23.08 14.58 18.50
CA ALA A 331 22.58 15.94 18.74
C ALA A 331 21.06 16.01 19.04
N ASP A 332 20.27 15.03 18.59
CA ASP A 332 18.81 15.00 18.78
C ASP A 332 18.37 14.56 20.19
N SER A 333 19.31 14.08 21.02
CA SER A 333 19.09 13.79 22.43
C SER A 333 19.04 15.04 23.32
N ASN A 334 19.22 16.25 22.77
CA ASN A 334 19.36 17.50 23.54
C ASN A 334 18.21 18.51 23.36
N LEU A 335 17.22 18.26 22.49
CA LEU A 335 16.05 19.14 22.35
C LEU A 335 15.04 18.86 23.47
N LYS A 336 14.59 19.93 24.13
CA LYS A 336 13.64 19.81 25.24
C LYS A 336 12.25 19.38 24.72
N PRO A 337 11.60 18.39 25.35
CA PRO A 337 10.25 17.99 24.98
C PRO A 337 9.22 19.03 25.43
N VAL A 338 8.31 19.37 24.53
CA VAL A 338 7.14 20.23 24.81
C VAL A 338 5.92 19.58 24.15
N LYS A 339 4.83 19.45 24.90
CA LYS A 339 3.55 19.02 24.35
C LYS A 339 2.65 20.21 24.14
N ILE A 340 1.94 20.22 23.02
CA ILE A 340 1.00 21.27 22.66
C ILE A 340 -0.38 20.63 22.54
N TYR A 341 -1.32 21.04 23.35
CA TYR A 341 -2.71 20.59 23.28
C TYR A 341 -3.54 21.69 22.63
N ILE A 342 -4.22 21.37 21.54
CA ILE A 342 -5.07 22.30 20.78
C ILE A 342 -6.49 21.75 20.75
N ASP A 343 -7.41 22.51 21.35
CA ASP A 343 -8.83 22.23 21.33
C ASP A 343 -9.59 23.42 20.76
N MET A 344 -10.51 23.18 19.84
CA MET A 344 -11.33 24.22 19.22
C MET A 344 -12.79 23.82 19.16
N ASP A 345 -13.66 24.75 19.54
CA ASP A 345 -15.09 24.67 19.30
C ASP A 345 -15.44 25.43 18.03
N TRP A 346 -16.36 24.88 17.23
CA TRP A 346 -16.71 25.42 15.92
C TRP A 346 -18.17 25.84 15.85
N LYS A 347 -18.41 27.12 15.56
CA LYS A 347 -19.75 27.68 15.34
C LYS A 347 -19.88 28.18 13.90
N GLY A 348 -20.72 27.52 13.11
CA GLY A 348 -21.04 27.92 11.74
C GLY A 348 -21.06 26.77 10.74
N SER A 349 -21.21 27.10 9.47
CA SER A 349 -21.31 26.12 8.38
C SER A 349 -19.94 25.53 7.99
N LEU A 350 -19.94 24.43 7.23
CA LEU A 350 -18.73 23.85 6.63
C LEU A 350 -17.95 24.82 5.71
N LYS A 351 -18.62 25.84 5.16
CA LYS A 351 -18.02 26.80 4.22
C LYS A 351 -17.57 28.10 4.87
N LYS A 352 -18.11 28.42 6.05
CA LYS A 352 -17.85 29.67 6.79
C LYS A 352 -18.36 29.53 8.22
N GLY A 353 -17.49 29.77 9.19
CA GLY A 353 -17.79 29.78 10.62
C GLY A 353 -16.65 30.36 11.44
N ASN A 354 -16.82 30.34 12.76
CA ASN A 354 -15.86 30.84 13.74
C ASN A 354 -15.34 29.69 14.59
N ALA A 355 -14.06 29.70 14.90
CA ALA A 355 -13.42 28.77 15.82
C ALA A 355 -13.03 29.49 17.11
N THR A 356 -13.60 29.09 18.24
CA THR A 356 -13.14 29.51 19.57
C THR A 356 -12.18 28.45 20.09
N TYR A 357 -10.95 28.80 20.42
CA TYR A 357 -9.91 27.82 20.68
C TYR A 357 -9.15 28.06 21.99
N SER A 358 -8.53 26.99 22.48
CA SER A 358 -7.62 26.99 23.62
C SER A 358 -6.39 26.16 23.28
N VAL A 359 -5.22 26.68 23.64
CA VAL A 359 -3.92 26.01 23.50
C VAL A 359 -3.27 25.90 24.86
N VAL A 360 -2.80 24.71 25.23
CA VAL A 360 -1.95 24.49 26.40
C VAL A 360 -0.59 23.99 25.93
N LEU A 361 0.47 24.68 26.33
CA LEU A 361 1.85 24.27 26.16
C LEU A 361 2.33 23.65 27.47
N GLU A 362 2.63 22.35 27.48
CA GLU A 362 3.17 21.62 28.63
C GLU A 362 4.66 21.32 28.39
N THR A 363 5.51 21.64 29.37
CA THR A 363 6.91 21.18 29.36
C THR A 363 7.34 20.75 30.76
N MET A 364 8.34 19.88 30.83
CA MET A 364 8.94 19.46 32.10
C MET A 364 10.30 20.11 32.30
N PHE A 365 10.48 20.76 33.44
CA PHE A 365 11.76 21.33 33.83
C PHE A 365 12.07 20.94 35.27
N LYS A 366 13.23 20.29 35.49
CA LYS A 366 13.69 19.79 36.80
C LYS A 366 12.63 18.97 37.55
N GLY A 367 11.90 18.11 36.84
CA GLY A 367 10.88 17.23 37.42
C GLY A 367 9.54 17.90 37.76
N ARG A 368 9.36 19.18 37.42
CA ARG A 368 8.09 19.91 37.56
C ARG A 368 7.49 20.19 36.18
N THR A 369 6.18 20.01 36.05
CA THR A 369 5.40 20.37 34.87
C THR A 369 5.08 21.86 34.90
N TYR A 370 5.34 22.54 33.79
CA TYR A 370 4.98 23.93 33.56
C TYR A 370 4.01 23.98 32.40
N THR A 371 2.89 24.69 32.61
CA THR A 371 1.85 24.88 31.59
C THR A 371 1.68 26.35 31.28
N ALA A 372 1.72 26.72 30.01
CA ALA A 372 1.29 28.02 29.53
C ALA A 372 0.00 27.85 28.72
N VAL A 373 -0.96 28.76 28.89
CA VAL A 373 -2.27 28.66 28.25
C VAL A 373 -2.52 29.90 27.40
N HIS A 374 -3.10 29.70 26.23
CA HIS A 374 -3.51 30.76 25.32
C HIS A 374 -4.91 30.49 24.79
N HIS A 375 -5.72 31.54 24.68
CA HIS A 375 -7.12 31.48 24.25
C HIS A 375 -7.35 32.51 23.15
N GLY A 376 -8.23 32.19 22.21
CA GLY A 376 -8.58 33.14 21.17
C GLY A 376 -9.75 32.71 20.31
N GLU A 377 -10.05 33.54 19.32
CA GLU A 377 -11.07 33.26 18.31
C GLU A 377 -10.52 33.53 16.91
N VAL A 378 -10.81 32.61 15.99
CA VAL A 378 -10.59 32.80 14.55
C VAL A 378 -11.96 32.89 13.87
N VAL A 379 -12.29 34.06 13.36
CA VAL A 379 -13.62 34.34 12.77
C VAL A 379 -13.62 34.16 11.26
N ASN A 380 -14.80 33.91 10.68
CA ASN A 380 -15.05 33.94 9.24
C ASN A 380 -14.12 33.02 8.40
N THR A 381 -13.89 31.79 8.84
CA THR A 381 -12.95 30.88 8.20
C THR A 381 -13.55 29.50 7.95
N THR A 382 -12.72 28.50 7.65
CA THR A 382 -13.10 27.07 7.63
C THR A 382 -12.33 26.32 8.72
N GLN A 383 -12.84 25.17 9.18
CA GLN A 383 -12.17 24.37 10.23
C GLN A 383 -10.69 24.07 9.91
N ASN A 384 -10.38 23.73 8.65
CA ASN A 384 -9.02 23.43 8.22
C ASN A 384 -8.11 24.67 8.19
N ARG A 385 -8.66 25.85 7.87
CA ARG A 385 -7.89 27.10 7.94
C ARG A 385 -7.67 27.54 9.39
N ALA A 386 -8.71 27.44 10.23
CA ALA A 386 -8.63 27.73 11.65
C ALA A 386 -7.53 26.92 12.34
N ILE A 387 -7.51 25.59 12.15
CA ILE A 387 -6.51 24.74 12.81
C ILE A 387 -5.08 25.05 12.36
N LEU A 388 -4.85 25.40 11.09
CA LEU A 388 -3.53 25.84 10.62
C LEU A 388 -3.10 27.15 11.29
N HIS A 389 -4.04 28.10 11.41
CA HIS A 389 -3.80 29.38 12.04
C HIS A 389 -3.50 29.24 13.54
N ILE A 390 -4.32 28.46 14.25
CA ILE A 390 -4.15 28.18 15.69
C ILE A 390 -2.83 27.45 15.94
N SER A 391 -2.48 26.47 15.10
CA SER A 391 -1.19 25.76 15.22
C SER A 391 -0.02 26.72 15.02
N ARG A 392 -0.11 27.66 14.08
CA ARG A 392 0.92 28.69 13.87
C ARG A 392 1.08 29.58 15.10
N ILE A 393 -0.04 29.99 15.71
CA ILE A 393 -0.03 30.78 16.96
C ILE A 393 0.63 29.98 18.09
N ALA A 394 0.28 28.70 18.25
CA ALA A 394 0.89 27.85 19.27
C ALA A 394 2.43 27.79 19.12
N LEU A 395 2.92 27.67 17.88
CA LEU A 395 4.35 27.65 17.59
C LEU A 395 5.02 29.01 17.82
N SER A 396 4.36 30.13 17.53
CA SER A 396 4.96 31.47 17.74
C SER A 396 5.19 31.83 19.21
N HIS A 397 4.56 31.12 20.15
CA HIS A 397 4.81 31.28 21.58
C HIS A 397 6.10 30.60 22.05
N LEU A 398 6.72 29.76 21.21
CA LEU A 398 7.95 29.05 21.54
C LEU A 398 9.18 29.88 21.18
N ARG A 399 10.07 30.10 22.16
CA ARG A 399 11.36 30.76 21.94
C ARG A 399 12.48 29.74 21.94
N GLY A 400 12.88 29.28 20.76
CA GLY A 400 13.95 28.30 20.56
C GLY A 400 13.49 27.07 19.80
N ARG A 401 14.34 26.03 19.77
CA ARG A 401 14.07 24.76 19.07
C ARG A 401 13.68 23.69 20.08
N PHE A 402 12.65 22.92 19.75
CA PHE A 402 12.04 21.97 20.67
C PHE A 402 11.63 20.69 19.93
N ASN A 403 11.52 19.60 20.71
CA ASN A 403 10.85 18.38 20.27
C ASN A 403 9.37 18.47 20.69
N LEU A 404 8.49 18.60 19.70
CA LEU A 404 7.10 18.97 19.86
C LEU A 404 6.16 17.80 19.58
N GLU A 405 5.30 17.51 20.55
CA GLU A 405 4.16 16.61 20.37
C GLU A 405 2.86 17.43 20.39
N ILE A 406 2.21 17.57 19.23
CA ILE A 406 1.00 18.38 19.07
C ILE A 406 -0.23 17.49 19.09
N HIS A 407 -1.03 17.58 20.14
CA HIS A 407 -2.28 16.87 20.36
C HIS A 407 -3.45 17.71 19.85
N ALA A 408 -4.12 17.27 18.79
CA ALA A 408 -5.22 18.02 18.19
C ALA A 408 -6.23 17.11 17.48
N ALA A 409 -7.50 17.49 17.50
CA ALA A 409 -8.60 16.80 16.82
C ALA A 409 -8.62 16.99 15.29
N SER A 410 -7.46 16.93 14.62
CA SER A 410 -7.33 17.25 13.20
C SER A 410 -6.49 16.23 12.43
N GLY A 411 -7.18 15.38 11.64
CA GLY A 411 -6.53 14.50 10.66
C GLY A 411 -5.84 15.26 9.52
N TYR A 412 -6.26 16.51 9.25
CA TYR A 412 -5.63 17.37 8.25
C TYR A 412 -4.25 17.86 8.73
N LEU A 413 -4.15 18.32 9.98
CA LEU A 413 -2.88 18.74 10.59
C LEU A 413 -1.93 17.54 10.74
N ALA A 414 -2.44 16.41 11.22
CA ALA A 414 -1.65 15.19 11.37
C ALA A 414 -1.15 14.64 10.04
N GLY A 415 -2.01 14.60 9.01
CA GLY A 415 -1.60 14.24 7.66
C GLY A 415 -0.62 15.23 7.03
N GLY A 416 -0.68 16.50 7.43
CA GLY A 416 0.21 17.57 7.00
C GLY A 416 1.66 17.39 7.45
N PHE A 417 1.86 17.18 8.76
CA PHE A 417 3.19 17.02 9.36
C PHE A 417 3.69 15.57 9.34
N ASN A 418 2.91 14.61 9.86
CA ASN A 418 3.41 13.23 10.05
C ASN A 418 3.66 12.49 8.73
N LEU A 419 2.91 12.84 7.68
CA LEU A 419 3.08 12.27 6.33
C LEU A 419 3.79 13.25 5.39
N CYS A 420 4.41 14.31 5.95
CA CYS A 420 5.17 15.34 5.24
C CYS A 420 4.43 16.01 4.06
N ARG A 421 3.10 16.00 4.04
CA ARG A 421 2.31 16.57 2.92
C ARG A 421 2.49 18.08 2.78
N PHE A 422 2.70 18.79 3.89
CA PHE A 422 2.96 20.23 3.85
C PHE A 422 4.33 20.53 3.22
N GLN A 423 5.37 19.78 3.62
CA GLN A 423 6.70 19.90 3.03
C GLN A 423 6.68 19.55 1.53
N SER A 424 6.05 18.44 1.15
CA SER A 424 5.88 18.07 -0.26
C SER A 424 4.99 19.02 -1.06
N ALA A 425 4.15 19.83 -0.39
CA ALA A 425 3.43 20.91 -1.06
C ALA A 425 4.37 22.10 -1.31
N ALA A 426 5.20 22.49 -0.35
CA ALA A 426 6.20 23.54 -0.51
C ALA A 426 7.22 23.20 -1.62
N GLU A 427 7.70 21.95 -1.68
CA GLU A 427 8.62 21.46 -2.73
C GLU A 427 8.03 21.51 -4.14
N ARG A 428 6.69 21.43 -4.26
CA ARG A 428 5.97 21.58 -5.54
C ARG A 428 5.47 23.01 -5.75
N GLU A 429 6.06 23.98 -5.05
CA GLU A 429 5.67 25.40 -5.10
C GLU A 429 4.17 25.60 -4.89
N TYR A 430 3.60 24.77 -4.01
CA TYR A 430 2.19 24.74 -3.67
C TYR A 430 1.22 24.52 -4.85
N GLN A 431 1.70 23.96 -5.98
CA GLN A 431 0.86 23.66 -7.13
C GLN A 431 -0.35 22.80 -6.75
N ASN A 432 -1.56 23.29 -7.08
CA ASN A 432 -2.85 22.68 -6.76
C ASN A 432 -3.07 22.40 -5.26
N THR A 433 -2.45 23.17 -4.37
CA THR A 433 -2.57 22.99 -2.91
C THR A 433 -3.56 23.99 -2.31
N LYS A 434 -4.61 23.48 -1.67
CA LYS A 434 -5.55 24.31 -0.89
C LYS A 434 -4.87 24.80 0.40
N ASN A 435 -5.17 26.04 0.79
CA ASN A 435 -4.61 26.73 1.97
C ASN A 435 -3.08 26.91 1.92
N ALA A 436 -2.50 27.00 0.71
CA ALA A 436 -1.06 27.18 0.51
C ALA A 436 -0.47 28.33 1.33
N ASP A 437 -1.19 29.44 1.43
CA ASP A 437 -0.85 30.63 2.20
C ASP A 437 -0.63 30.35 3.69
N LEU A 438 -1.53 29.56 4.30
CA LEU A 438 -1.45 29.20 5.71
C LEU A 438 -0.45 28.07 5.97
N ILE A 439 -0.33 27.13 5.03
CA ILE A 439 0.65 26.05 5.11
C ILE A 439 2.07 26.63 5.10
N ASP A 440 2.36 27.57 4.19
CA ASP A 440 3.67 28.22 4.11
C ASP A 440 4.03 28.96 5.41
N LYS A 441 3.10 29.76 5.94
CA LYS A 441 3.27 30.44 7.23
C LYS A 441 3.49 29.47 8.39
N LEU A 442 2.78 28.36 8.39
CA LEU A 442 2.89 27.34 9.43
C LEU A 442 4.25 26.61 9.34
N LEU A 443 4.71 26.27 8.13
CA LEU A 443 6.04 25.66 7.92
C LEU A 443 7.17 26.59 8.36
N LYS A 444 7.05 27.90 8.10
CA LYS A 444 8.00 28.90 8.60
C LYS A 444 8.04 28.95 10.13
N ALA A 445 6.89 28.90 10.79
CA ALA A 445 6.82 28.84 12.26
C ALA A 445 7.31 27.49 12.83
N ALA A 446 7.20 26.41 12.06
CA ALA A 446 7.67 25.08 12.41
C ALA A 446 9.18 24.88 12.19
N ALA A 447 9.84 25.80 11.48
CA ALA A 447 11.24 25.64 11.10
C ALA A 447 12.16 25.50 12.32
N GLY A 448 12.93 24.41 12.37
CA GLY A 448 13.86 24.11 13.45
C GLY A 448 13.25 23.35 14.64
N HIS A 449 11.96 23.05 14.63
CA HIS A 449 11.33 22.14 15.58
C HIS A 449 11.26 20.73 15.00
N ALA A 450 11.39 19.71 15.85
CA ALA A 450 10.99 18.35 15.51
C ALA A 450 9.51 18.20 15.89
N ILE A 451 8.61 18.00 14.93
CA ILE A 451 7.16 18.01 15.18
C ILE A 451 6.56 16.63 14.89
N ARG A 452 5.81 16.12 15.86
CA ARG A 452 4.90 14.99 15.72
C ARG A 452 3.51 15.42 16.13
N VAL A 453 2.49 15.11 15.31
CA VAL A 453 1.09 15.41 15.63
C VAL A 453 0.37 14.13 16.06
N VAL A 454 -0.31 14.16 17.19
CA VAL A 454 -1.17 13.08 17.69
C VAL A 454 -2.63 13.46 17.41
N PRO A 455 -3.29 12.80 16.43
CA PRO A 455 -4.68 13.09 16.11
C PRO A 455 -5.60 12.44 17.15
N GLU A 456 -6.09 13.22 18.11
CA GLU A 456 -6.99 12.75 19.16
C GLU A 456 -8.14 13.72 19.39
N GLN A 457 -9.35 13.17 19.57
CA GLN A 457 -10.58 13.95 19.78
C GLN A 457 -10.74 14.41 21.24
N HIS A 458 -10.06 13.72 22.16
CA HIS A 458 -10.15 13.98 23.59
C HIS A 458 -8.78 13.70 24.22
N HIS A 459 -8.19 14.72 24.81
CA HIS A 459 -6.85 14.74 25.40
C HIS A 459 -6.91 15.21 26.85
N ALA A 460 -5.79 15.16 27.56
CA ALA A 460 -5.72 15.44 29.01
C ALA A 460 -6.37 16.76 29.44
N TYR A 461 -6.33 17.79 28.58
CA TYR A 461 -6.88 19.12 28.85
C TYR A 461 -8.25 19.40 28.21
N THR A 462 -8.89 18.45 27.50
CA THR A 462 -10.10 18.75 26.70
C THR A 462 -11.26 19.23 27.56
N ASP A 463 -11.56 18.53 28.67
CA ASP A 463 -12.67 18.93 29.55
C ASP A 463 -12.39 20.25 30.27
N TRP A 464 -11.15 20.49 30.67
CA TRP A 464 -10.75 21.73 31.31
C TRP A 464 -10.84 22.91 30.34
N MET A 465 -10.26 22.77 29.14
CA MET A 465 -10.31 23.81 28.10
C MET A 465 -11.75 24.15 27.70
N ARG A 466 -12.63 23.14 27.60
CA ARG A 466 -14.06 23.37 27.31
C ARG A 466 -14.71 24.22 28.39
N LYS A 467 -14.53 23.86 29.66
CA LYS A 467 -15.06 24.62 30.81
C LYS A 467 -14.53 26.06 30.84
N GLU A 468 -13.25 26.26 30.56
CA GLU A 468 -12.66 27.60 30.51
C GLU A 468 -13.22 28.45 29.36
N ARG A 469 -13.49 27.87 28.19
CA ARG A 469 -14.16 28.58 27.11
C ARG A 469 -15.61 28.93 27.44
N GLU A 470 -16.31 28.09 28.20
CA GLU A 470 -17.67 28.35 28.67
C GLU A 470 -17.72 29.51 29.67
N LYS A 471 -16.79 29.57 30.64
CA LYS A 471 -16.64 30.70 31.57
C LYS A 471 -16.34 32.01 30.84
N GLY A 472 -15.44 31.97 29.85
CA GLY A 472 -15.12 33.14 29.02
C GLY A 472 -16.30 33.69 28.23
N GLN A 473 -17.28 32.84 27.85
CA GLN A 473 -18.52 33.27 27.18
C GLN A 473 -19.55 33.87 28.15
N GLN A 474 -19.45 33.59 29.46
CA GLN A 474 -20.38 34.07 30.50
C GLN A 474 -19.98 35.40 31.15
N GLY A 475 -18.86 36.01 30.73
CA GLY A 475 -18.50 37.38 31.13
C GLY A 475 -17.72 37.50 32.45
N GLU A 476 -17.37 36.39 33.09
CA GLU A 476 -16.44 36.34 34.23
C GLU A 476 -14.99 36.58 33.72
N ARG A 477 -14.63 37.85 33.50
CA ARG A 477 -13.38 38.25 32.83
C ARG A 477 -12.21 38.34 33.80
N ASN A 478 -11.11 37.64 33.51
CA ASN A 478 -9.80 38.00 34.08
C ASN A 478 -8.57 37.84 33.16
N GLN A 479 -8.71 37.51 31.86
CA GLN A 479 -7.59 37.55 30.89
C GLN A 479 -8.07 37.94 29.48
N GLU A 480 -7.28 38.77 28.78
CA GLU A 480 -7.55 39.30 27.43
C GLU A 480 -7.61 38.18 26.38
N TRP A 481 -8.71 38.11 25.63
CA TRP A 481 -8.85 37.20 24.49
C TRP A 481 -8.36 37.89 23.21
N GLU A 482 -7.34 37.33 22.55
CA GLU A 482 -6.90 37.83 21.25
C GLU A 482 -7.90 37.44 20.15
N LYS A 483 -8.57 38.44 19.57
CA LYS A 483 -9.37 38.27 18.35
C LYS A 483 -8.47 38.39 17.13
N THR A 484 -8.32 37.31 16.36
CA THR A 484 -7.58 37.34 15.08
C THR A 484 -8.54 37.17 13.91
N ILE A 485 -8.49 38.12 12.97
CA ILE A 485 -9.32 38.13 11.75
C ILE A 485 -8.50 37.46 10.62
N ASP A 486 -9.05 36.39 10.02
CA ASP A 486 -8.51 35.76 8.80
C ASP A 486 -9.03 36.53 7.57
N ASP A 487 -8.48 37.72 7.33
CA ASP A 487 -8.80 38.53 6.15
C ASP A 487 -8.14 37.92 4.91
N LYS A 488 -8.83 36.98 4.26
CA LYS A 488 -8.76 36.71 2.82
C LYS A 488 -9.88 35.74 2.40
N ARG A 489 -10.90 36.32 1.77
CA ARG A 489 -11.79 35.62 0.84
C ARG A 489 -11.29 35.82 -0.58
#